data_AF-A0A7V9VCP5-F1
#
_entry.id   AF-A0A7V9VCP5-F1
#
_cell.length_a   1.000
_cell.length_b   1.000
_cell.length_c   1.000
_cell.angle_alpha   90.00
_cell.angle_beta   90.00
_cell.angle_gamma   90.00
#
_symmetry.space_group_name_H-M   'P 1'
#
loop_
_entity.id
_entity.type
_entity.pdbx_description
1 polymer ?
#
loop_
_entity_poly.entity_id
_entity_poly.type
_entity_poly.pdbx_seq_one_letter_code
_entity_poly.pdbx_strand_id
1 'polypeptide(L)'
;MTHGVVLREDLPLLTPVGRGPIPGERLLEGRAFGLAHLTLVLGETPPGQGTRLHRHSVEEVIVVHAGRGTFTLGETIVEVGPGEV
;
A
#
# COMPACT_ATOMS: atom_id res chain seq x y z
N MET A 1 10.76 25.09 5.11
CA MET A 1 11.04 23.64 5.07
C MET A 1 10.98 23.23 3.60
N THR A 2 12.09 22.81 3.01
CA THR A 2 12.09 22.22 1.67
C THR A 2 11.41 20.86 1.78
N HIS A 3 10.26 20.70 1.12
CA HIS A 3 9.61 19.40 0.99
C HIS A 3 10.58 18.50 0.22
N GLY A 4 11.16 17.51 0.90
CA GLY A 4 12.01 16.52 0.25
C GLY A 4 11.17 15.75 -0.76
N VAL A 5 11.59 15.76 -2.02
CA VAL A 5 11.01 14.91 -3.06
C VAL A 5 11.73 13.57 -2.98
N VAL A 6 10.97 12.49 -2.85
CA VAL A 6 11.46 11.11 -2.90
C VAL A 6 10.86 10.46 -4.12
N LEU A 7 11.69 9.93 -5.01
CA LEU A 7 11.21 9.21 -6.17
C LEU A 7 10.78 7.80 -5.75
N ARG A 8 9.76 7.25 -6.42
CA ARG A 8 9.22 5.92 -6.08
C ARG A 8 10.28 4.83 -6.23
N GLU A 9 11.14 4.95 -7.22
CA GLU A 9 12.23 4.02 -7.51
C GLU A 9 13.29 3.96 -6.42
N ASP A 10 13.44 5.04 -5.64
CA ASP A 10 14.42 5.13 -4.55
C ASP A 10 13.93 4.46 -3.26
N LEU A 11 12.64 4.14 -3.18
CA LEU A 11 12.07 3.44 -2.04
C LEU A 11 12.41 1.94 -2.08
N PRO A 12 12.66 1.31 -0.92
CA PRO A 12 12.86 -0.12 -0.85
C PRO A 12 11.56 -0.87 -1.18
N LEU A 13 11.70 -2.11 -1.66
CA LEU A 13 10.58 -3.02 -1.78
C LEU A 13 9.99 -3.35 -0.40
N LEU A 14 8.67 -3.44 -0.31
CA LEU A 14 8.02 -3.97 0.88
C LEU A 14 8.46 -5.42 1.10
N THR A 15 9.01 -5.68 2.28
CA THR A 15 9.49 -7.02 2.66
C THR A 15 8.78 -7.45 3.95
N PRO A 16 7.65 -8.16 3.84
CA PRO A 16 6.93 -8.65 5.01
C PRO A 16 7.76 -9.68 5.80
N VAL A 17 7.56 -9.72 7.11
CA VAL A 17 8.22 -10.72 7.97
C VAL A 17 7.86 -12.14 7.50
N GLY A 18 8.87 -12.99 7.30
CA GLY A 18 8.69 -14.37 6.86
C GLY A 18 8.41 -14.54 5.36
N ARG A 19 8.50 -13.47 4.56
CA ARG A 19 8.40 -13.49 3.09
C ARG A 19 9.54 -12.68 2.47
N GLY A 20 9.92 -13.02 1.24
CA GLY A 20 10.81 -12.16 0.46
C GLY A 20 10.13 -10.85 0.02
N PRO A 21 10.88 -9.93 -0.61
CA PRO A 21 10.35 -8.67 -1.13
C PRO A 21 9.18 -8.89 -2.10
N ILE A 22 8.14 -8.07 -2.02
CA ILE A 22 6.99 -8.12 -2.94
C ILE A 22 7.30 -7.26 -4.17
N PRO A 23 7.38 -7.85 -5.39
CA PRO A 23 7.62 -7.07 -6.59
C PRO A 23 6.52 -6.02 -6.82
N GLY A 24 6.93 -4.79 -7.14
CA GLY A 24 6.02 -3.69 -7.45
C GLY A 24 5.53 -2.89 -6.25
N GLU A 25 5.61 -3.43 -5.03
CA GLU A 25 5.23 -2.75 -3.79
C GLU A 25 6.44 -2.09 -3.12
N ARG A 26 6.36 -0.78 -2.90
CA ARG A 26 7.42 0.04 -2.31
C ARG A 26 6.97 0.61 -0.98
N LEU A 27 7.89 0.67 -0.01
CA LEU A 27 7.63 1.12 1.34
C LEU A 27 8.31 2.47 1.62
N LEU A 28 7.52 3.45 2.07
CA LEU A 28 8.03 4.64 2.74
C LEU A 28 7.70 4.52 4.23
N GLU A 29 8.72 4.20 5.03
CA GLU A 29 8.62 4.22 6.48
C GLU A 29 8.56 5.68 6.95
N GLY A 30 7.39 6.16 7.39
CA GLY A 30 7.22 7.58 7.66
C GLY A 30 8.16 8.14 8.71
N ARG A 31 8.57 7.33 9.70
CA ARG A 31 9.53 7.77 10.74
C ARG A 31 10.86 8.24 10.15
N ALA A 32 11.34 7.60 9.08
CA ALA A 32 12.56 8.01 8.39
C ALA A 32 12.44 9.39 7.71
N PHE A 33 11.20 9.88 7.53
CA PHE A 33 10.87 11.14 6.89
C PHE A 33 10.18 12.15 7.84
N GLY A 34 10.27 11.92 9.16
CA GLY A 34 9.65 12.81 10.16
C GLY A 34 8.13 12.68 10.30
N LEU A 35 7.53 11.65 9.69
CA LEU A 35 6.11 11.31 9.81
C LEU A 35 5.94 10.24 10.90
N ALA A 36 5.66 10.67 12.13
CA ALA A 36 5.74 9.80 13.32
C ALA A 36 4.71 8.65 13.36
N HIS A 37 3.59 8.76 12.64
CA HIS A 37 2.43 7.86 12.80
C HIS A 37 1.90 7.33 11.47
N LEU A 38 2.70 7.39 10.40
CA LEU A 38 2.28 6.98 9.06
C LEU A 38 3.32 6.06 8.44
N THR A 39 2.83 5.07 7.72
CA THR A 39 3.61 4.29 6.76
C THR A 39 2.85 4.31 5.45
N LEU A 40 3.55 4.48 4.34
CA LEU A 40 2.93 4.47 3.01
C LEU A 40 3.47 3.28 2.22
N VAL A 41 2.57 2.52 1.61
CA VAL A 41 2.91 1.49 0.63
C VAL A 41 2.40 1.94 -0.73
N LEU A 42 3.28 2.03 -1.72
CA LEU A 42 2.93 2.34 -3.10
C LEU A 42 3.13 1.09 -3.94
N GLY A 43 2.04 0.53 -4.46
CA GLY A 43 2.04 -0.75 -5.13
C GLY A 43 1.17 -0.79 -6.37
N GLU A 44 1.43 -1.79 -7.20
CA GLU A 44 0.56 -2.19 -8.30
C GLU A 44 0.25 -3.66 -8.11
N THR A 45 -1.03 -4.03 -8.22
CA THR A 45 -1.47 -5.41 -8.15
C THR A 45 -1.86 -5.89 -9.55
N PRO A 46 -1.17 -6.89 -10.12
CA PRO A 46 -1.54 -7.44 -11.42
C PRO A 46 -2.95 -8.04 -11.41
N PRO A 47 -3.66 -8.08 -12.55
CA PRO A 47 -4.97 -8.72 -12.64
C PRO A 47 -4.98 -10.15 -12.10
N GLY A 48 -5.97 -10.48 -11.26
CA GLY A 48 -6.11 -11.79 -10.62
C GLY A 48 -5.17 -12.05 -9.44
N GLN A 49 -4.30 -11.09 -9.09
CA GLN A 49 -3.47 -11.14 -7.88
C GLN A 49 -4.10 -10.32 -6.75
N GLY A 50 -3.62 -10.52 -5.52
CA GLY A 50 -4.04 -9.76 -4.35
C GLY A 50 -3.39 -10.25 -3.07
N THR A 51 -3.63 -9.53 -1.98
CA THR A 51 -3.24 -10.00 -0.65
C THR A 51 -4.27 -10.98 -0.08
N ARG A 52 -3.83 -11.89 0.78
CA ARG A 52 -4.75 -12.76 1.51
C ARG A 52 -5.50 -11.92 2.53
N LEU A 53 -6.76 -12.22 2.78
CA LEU A 53 -7.53 -11.53 3.82
C LEU A 53 -6.83 -11.68 5.18
N HIS A 54 -6.57 -10.54 5.84
CA HIS A 54 -5.89 -10.47 7.13
C HIS A 54 -6.37 -9.23 7.91
N ARG A 55 -5.80 -9.01 9.11
CA ARG A 55 -6.13 -7.88 9.98
C ARG A 55 -4.86 -7.21 10.49
N HIS A 56 -4.95 -5.91 10.74
CA HIS A 56 -3.92 -5.11 11.39
C HIS A 56 -4.40 -4.61 12.77
N SER A 57 -3.45 -4.29 13.65
CA SER A 57 -3.71 -3.60 14.92
C SER A 57 -3.78 -2.08 14.76
N VAL A 58 -3.65 -1.58 13.53
CA VAL A 58 -3.73 -0.17 13.14
C VAL A 58 -4.75 -0.02 12.02
N GLU A 59 -5.26 1.19 11.84
CA GLU A 59 -6.13 1.52 10.71
C GLU A 59 -5.33 1.57 9.41
N GLU A 60 -5.97 1.18 8.32
CA GLU A 60 -5.41 1.22 6.97
C GLU A 60 -6.39 1.94 6.05
N VAL A 61 -5.83 2.81 5.21
CA VAL A 61 -6.58 3.54 4.17
C VAL A 61 -5.94 3.20 2.84
N ILE A 62 -6.74 2.76 1.87
CA ILE A 62 -6.26 2.39 0.56
C ILE A 62 -6.87 3.33 -0.46
N VAL A 63 -6.02 4.08 -1.17
CA VAL A 63 -6.45 4.99 -2.22
C VAL A 63 -6.15 4.36 -3.57
N VAL A 64 -7.18 4.14 -4.38
CA VAL A 64 -7.01 3.58 -5.72
C VAL A 64 -6.66 4.71 -6.69
N HIS A 65 -5.43 4.70 -7.21
CA HIS A 65 -4.97 5.70 -8.18
C HIS A 65 -5.38 5.37 -9.62
N ALA A 66 -5.34 4.09 -10.02
CA ALA A 66 -5.64 3.63 -11.36
C ALA A 66 -6.08 2.15 -11.36
N GLY A 67 -6.75 1.72 -12.43
CA GLY A 67 -7.26 0.35 -12.56
C GLY A 67 -8.61 0.15 -11.88
N ARG A 68 -9.05 -1.12 -11.79
CA ARG A 68 -10.29 -1.52 -11.14
C ARG A 68 -10.12 -2.91 -10.54
N GLY A 69 -10.79 -3.19 -9.43
CA GLY A 69 -10.70 -4.46 -8.75
C GLY A 69 -11.82 -4.67 -7.74
N THR A 70 -11.66 -5.66 -6.87
CA THR A 70 -12.59 -5.90 -5.76
C THR A 70 -11.85 -5.88 -4.44
N PHE A 71 -12.49 -5.32 -3.42
CA PHE A 71 -11.98 -5.28 -2.06
C PHE A 71 -12.91 -6.08 -1.16
N THR A 72 -12.34 -6.88 -0.28
CA THR A 72 -13.08 -7.70 0.68
C THR A 72 -13.01 -7.06 2.06
N LEU A 73 -14.14 -6.54 2.53
CA LEU A 73 -14.32 -5.90 3.83
C LEU A 73 -15.16 -6.81 4.74
N GLY A 74 -14.49 -7.68 5.51
CA GLY A 74 -15.17 -8.71 6.29
C GLY A 74 -15.92 -9.69 5.38
N GLU A 75 -17.25 -9.63 5.40
CA GLU A 75 -18.13 -10.46 4.56
C GLU A 75 -18.62 -9.73 3.29
N THR A 76 -18.31 -8.44 3.16
CA THR A 76 -18.73 -7.62 2.01
C THR A 76 -17.65 -7.57 0.95
N ILE A 77 -18.04 -7.70 -0.31
CA ILE A 77 -17.16 -7.45 -1.46
C ILE A 77 -17.68 -6.21 -2.18
N VAL A 78 -16.79 -5.25 -2.43
CA VAL A 78 -17.09 -4.03 -3.18
C VAL A 78 -16.19 -3.96 -4.41
N GLU A 79 -16.73 -3.52 -5.54
CA GLU A 79 -15.89 -3.09 -6.66
C GLU A 79 -15.30 -1.73 -6.33
N VAL A 80 -14.02 -1.55 -6.65
CA VAL A 80 -13.35 -0.26 -6.50
C VAL A 80 -12.60 0.18 -7.75
N GLY A 81 -12.47 1.48 -7.93
CA GLY A 81 -11.80 2.15 -9.04
C GLY A 81 -11.16 3.49 -8.65
N PRO A 82 -10.67 4.27 -9.61
CA PRO A 82 -9.84 5.43 -9.33
C PRO A 82 -10.54 6.51 -8.50
N GLY A 83 -9.87 7.00 -7.45
CA GLY A 83 -10.36 8.04 -6.55
C GLY A 83 -11.14 7.53 -5.34
N GLU A 84 -11.43 6.23 -5.26
CA GLU A 84 -12.07 5.63 -4.09
C GLU A 84 -11.07 5.35 -2.96
N VAL A 85 -11.60 5.42 -1.73
CA VAL A 85 -10.89 5.37 -0.45
C VAL A 85 -11.67 4.48 0.51
#